data_AF-A0A3R7C696-F1
#
_entry.id   AF-A0A3R7C696-F1
#
_cell.length_a   1.000
_cell.length_b   1.000
_cell.length_c   1.000
_cell.angle_alpha   90.00
_cell.angle_beta   90.00
_cell.angle_gamma   90.00
#
_symmetry.space_group_name_H-M   'P 1'
#
loop_
_entity.id
_entity.type
_entity.pdbx_description
1 polymer ?
#
loop_
_entity_poly.entity_id
_entity_poly.type
_entity_poly.pdbx_seq_one_letter_code
_entity_poly.pdbx_strand_id
1 'polypeptide(L)'
;MKRDLSILSEYVRISTPDKDRLAELVVRAKGPELSMSQFAKKCEVNPSTLSRIVNKKTTGKNSDALIFNIAENADPNSGVTFEMLMSAHGMKKRNLNGKVDTEEYRAFEKNAADLVLSEIMKRGYKVQVPMTPQVYNALNYHYRPDWEIATDAVTSDNTMGQWLFEFWTMLGTEQQAIRKQTIKLRQKLLMVLGLYYMDEVKADKLSFVVFNRKFYKLLKDTLEGICVKPWITIMLFDMEQAQFIEEFTFLSPDGSVRDSNMKISMNEECDDYTDDLFEDINGRNQFMD
;
A
#
# COMPACT_ATOMS: atom_id res chain seq x y z
N MET A 1 22.42 -3.07 -21.77
CA MET A 1 21.11 -2.57 -22.22
C MET A 1 20.56 -1.79 -21.04
N LYS A 2 20.34 -0.47 -21.17
CA LYS A 2 19.77 0.31 -20.06
C LYS A 2 18.34 -0.16 -19.82
N ARG A 3 17.98 -0.50 -18.58
CA ARG A 3 16.60 -0.81 -18.23
C ARG A 3 15.77 0.48 -18.35
N ASP A 4 14.47 0.33 -18.58
CA ASP A 4 13.50 1.43 -18.53
C ASP A 4 12.86 1.43 -17.13
N LEU A 5 12.63 2.61 -16.54
CA LEU A 5 11.90 2.79 -15.28
C LEU A 5 10.51 2.13 -15.32
N SER A 6 9.93 1.94 -16.51
CA SER A 6 8.68 1.21 -16.70
C SER A 6 8.70 -0.22 -16.14
N ILE A 7 9.87 -0.86 -15.99
CA ILE A 7 10.03 -2.19 -15.38
C ILE A 7 9.59 -2.22 -13.90
N LEU A 8 9.61 -1.08 -13.20
CA LEU A 8 9.18 -1.00 -11.79
C LEU A 8 7.70 -1.36 -11.62
N SER A 9 6.87 -1.12 -12.65
CA SER A 9 5.45 -1.50 -12.65
C SER A 9 5.22 -3.03 -12.65
N GLU A 10 6.25 -3.80 -13.01
CA GLU A 10 6.26 -5.26 -12.91
C GLU A 10 6.59 -5.77 -11.51
N TYR A 11 6.89 -4.89 -10.55
CA TYR A 11 7.22 -5.27 -9.18
C TYR A 11 6.14 -4.79 -8.22
N VAL A 12 5.98 -5.50 -7.11
CA VAL A 12 5.06 -5.12 -6.05
C VAL A 12 5.69 -5.29 -4.68
N ARG A 13 5.32 -4.41 -3.75
CA ARG A 13 5.81 -4.44 -2.38
C ARG A 13 5.15 -5.59 -1.63
N ILE A 14 5.96 -6.49 -1.11
CA ILE A 14 5.49 -7.61 -0.28
C ILE A 14 6.06 -7.60 1.13
N SER A 15 7.08 -6.79 1.40
CA SER A 15 7.65 -6.65 2.74
C SER A 15 8.34 -5.30 2.93
N THR A 16 8.67 -4.99 4.18
CA THR A 16 9.62 -3.93 4.50
C THR A 16 11.02 -4.29 3.99
N PRO A 17 11.86 -3.31 3.61
CA PRO A 17 13.23 -3.57 3.17
C PRO A 17 14.03 -4.36 4.21
N ASP A 18 14.73 -5.40 3.75
CA ASP A 18 15.78 -6.08 4.51
C ASP A 18 17.02 -5.18 4.51
N LYS A 19 17.17 -4.40 5.59
CA LYS A 19 18.25 -3.41 5.70
C LYS A 19 19.64 -4.05 5.68
N ASP A 20 19.79 -5.25 6.22
CA ASP A 20 21.07 -5.94 6.27
C ASP A 20 21.49 -6.39 4.88
N ARG A 21 20.59 -7.08 4.18
CA ARG A 21 20.84 -7.56 2.82
C ARG A 21 20.98 -6.41 1.83
N LEU A 22 20.17 -5.36 1.96
CA LEU A 22 20.26 -4.21 1.07
C LEU A 22 21.61 -3.47 1.25
N ALA A 23 22.08 -3.31 2.48
CA ALA A 23 23.39 -2.72 2.75
C ALA A 23 24.53 -3.53 2.11
N GLU A 24 24.51 -4.85 2.27
CA GLU A 24 25.50 -5.76 1.65
C GLU A 24 25.51 -5.61 0.11
N LEU A 25 24.33 -5.64 -0.52
CA LEU A 25 24.20 -5.55 -1.96
C LEU A 25 24.65 -4.20 -2.52
N VAL A 26 24.40 -3.08 -1.82
CA VAL A 26 24.89 -1.76 -2.24
C VAL A 26 26.42 -1.69 -2.18
N VAL A 27 27.03 -2.24 -1.13
CA VAL A 27 28.50 -2.30 -1.02
C VAL A 27 29.10 -3.15 -2.13
N ARG A 28 28.46 -4.27 -2.48
CA ARG A 28 28.89 -5.12 -3.60
C ARG A 28 28.69 -4.45 -4.95
N ALA A 29 27.53 -3.84 -5.18
CA ALA A 29 27.19 -3.14 -6.43
C ALA A 29 28.18 -1.99 -6.73
N LYS A 30 28.72 -1.33 -5.70
CA LYS A 30 29.78 -0.34 -5.86
C LYS A 30 31.02 -0.86 -6.60
N GLY A 31 31.35 -2.14 -6.41
CA GLY A 31 32.62 -2.73 -6.85
C GLY A 31 33.82 -2.22 -6.03
N PRO A 32 35.02 -2.79 -6.24
CA PRO A 32 36.21 -2.39 -5.49
C PRO A 32 36.77 -1.02 -5.90
N GLU A 33 36.58 -0.61 -7.16
CA GLU A 33 37.25 0.54 -7.77
C GLU A 33 36.73 1.91 -7.30
N LEU A 34 35.44 2.00 -6.98
CA LEU A 34 34.80 3.28 -6.63
C LEU A 34 34.74 3.49 -5.13
N SER A 35 34.96 4.72 -4.67
CA SER A 35 34.50 5.14 -3.34
C SER A 35 32.97 5.23 -3.31
N MET A 36 32.38 5.18 -2.12
CA MET A 36 30.92 5.31 -1.98
C MET A 36 30.39 6.64 -2.54
N SER A 37 31.17 7.72 -2.40
CA SER A 37 30.81 9.04 -2.93
C SER A 37 30.81 9.07 -4.47
N GLN A 38 31.83 8.47 -5.10
CA GLN A 38 31.89 8.36 -6.57
C GLN A 38 30.75 7.48 -7.10
N PHE A 39 30.44 6.39 -6.41
CA PHE A 39 29.34 5.52 -6.78
C PHE A 39 27.97 6.20 -6.62
N ALA A 40 27.77 6.97 -5.54
CA ALA A 40 26.57 7.78 -5.36
C ALA A 40 26.39 8.80 -6.50
N LYS A 41 27.47 9.51 -6.86
CA LYS A 41 27.45 10.44 -8.01
C LYS A 41 27.11 9.72 -9.32
N LYS A 42 27.66 8.51 -9.53
CA LYS A 42 27.35 7.67 -10.70
C LYS A 42 25.88 7.23 -10.73
N CYS A 43 25.30 6.96 -9.58
CA CYS A 43 23.87 6.64 -9.42
C CYS A 43 22.96 7.89 -9.41
N GLU A 44 23.52 9.09 -9.61
CA GLU A 44 22.81 10.37 -9.61
C GLU A 44 22.10 10.68 -8.28
N VAL A 45 22.72 10.29 -7.16
CA VAL A 45 22.15 10.47 -5.80
C VAL A 45 23.17 11.07 -4.84
N ASN A 46 22.69 11.69 -3.76
CA ASN A 46 23.56 12.25 -2.74
C ASN A 46 24.36 11.14 -2.04
N PRO A 47 25.69 11.29 -1.84
CA PRO A 47 26.50 10.37 -1.03
C PRO A 47 25.91 10.05 0.34
N SER A 48 25.21 11.00 0.96
CA SER A 48 24.54 10.81 2.25
C SER A 48 23.44 9.73 2.17
N THR A 49 22.72 9.64 1.05
CA THR A 49 21.65 8.65 0.82
C THR A 49 22.20 7.23 0.81
N LEU A 50 23.23 6.94 0.00
CA LEU A 50 23.85 5.61 -0.02
C LEU A 50 24.53 5.29 1.32
N SER A 51 25.14 6.29 1.96
CA SER A 51 25.73 6.12 3.29
C SER A 51 24.69 5.71 4.33
N ARG A 52 23.50 6.32 4.34
CA ARG A 52 22.40 5.92 5.24
C ARG A 52 21.95 4.48 5.00
N ILE A 53 21.90 4.04 3.74
CA ILE A 53 21.54 2.64 3.40
C ILE A 53 22.57 1.67 3.95
N VAL A 54 23.86 1.88 3.64
CA VAL A 54 24.94 0.98 4.05
C VAL A 54 25.10 0.93 5.57
N ASN A 55 24.88 2.06 6.24
CA ASN A 55 24.89 2.14 7.69
C ASN A 55 23.55 1.71 8.33
N LYS A 56 22.55 1.29 7.55
CA LYS A 56 21.23 0.83 8.01
C LYS A 56 20.43 1.91 8.77
N LYS A 57 20.79 3.17 8.56
CA LYS A 57 20.24 4.37 9.23
C LYS A 57 19.13 5.06 8.41
N THR A 58 18.59 4.41 7.39
CA THR A 58 17.42 4.93 6.67
C THR A 58 16.20 4.94 7.60
N THR A 59 15.64 6.14 7.76
CA THR A 59 14.29 6.40 8.28
C THR A 59 13.31 6.25 7.13
N GLY A 60 12.32 5.36 7.26
CA GLY A 60 11.38 5.07 6.19
C GLY A 60 11.96 4.24 5.04
N LYS A 61 11.29 4.28 3.89
CA LYS A 61 11.60 3.52 2.68
C LYS A 61 12.32 4.43 1.69
N ASN A 62 13.35 3.91 1.01
CA ASN A 62 13.91 4.60 -0.15
C ASN A 62 12.97 4.50 -1.36
N SER A 63 13.13 5.38 -2.34
CA SER A 63 12.38 5.28 -3.60
C SER A 63 12.80 4.08 -4.44
N ASP A 64 11.86 3.50 -5.18
CA ASP A 64 12.15 2.42 -6.12
C ASP A 64 13.10 2.85 -7.24
N ALA A 65 13.01 4.13 -7.65
CA ALA A 65 13.93 4.74 -8.60
C ALA A 65 15.39 4.75 -8.11
N LEU A 66 15.63 4.96 -6.80
CA LEU A 66 16.98 4.86 -6.24
C LEU A 66 17.54 3.45 -6.41
N ILE A 67 16.75 2.43 -6.10
CA ILE A 67 17.19 1.03 -6.18
C ILE A 67 17.46 0.63 -7.64
N PHE A 68 16.61 1.11 -8.56
CA PHE A 68 16.83 0.99 -9.99
C PHE A 68 18.15 1.62 -10.43
N ASN A 69 18.46 2.85 -10.02
CA ASN A 69 19.69 3.55 -10.37
C ASN A 69 20.95 2.83 -9.84
N ILE A 70 20.88 2.27 -8.63
CA ILE A 70 21.95 1.43 -8.06
C ILE A 70 22.20 0.20 -8.95
N ALA A 71 21.14 -0.46 -9.40
CA ALA A 71 21.24 -1.65 -10.24
C ALA A 71 21.81 -1.35 -11.63
N GLU A 72 21.42 -0.23 -12.24
CA GLU A 72 21.92 0.18 -13.57
C GLU A 72 23.41 0.56 -13.55
N ASN A 73 23.90 1.04 -12.40
CA ASN A 73 25.27 1.50 -12.24
C ASN A 73 26.18 0.49 -11.52
N ALA A 74 25.63 -0.65 -11.11
CA ALA A 74 26.36 -1.71 -10.43
C ALA A 74 27.58 -2.18 -11.24
N ASP A 75 28.65 -2.48 -10.53
CA ASP A 75 29.85 -3.09 -11.10
C ASP A 75 29.44 -4.42 -11.77
N PRO A 76 29.76 -4.62 -13.07
CA PRO A 76 29.37 -5.83 -13.81
C PRO A 76 29.88 -7.14 -13.18
N ASN A 77 30.98 -7.08 -12.43
CA ASN A 77 31.61 -8.24 -11.78
C ASN A 77 31.14 -8.43 -10.33
N SER A 78 30.31 -7.53 -9.79
CA SER A 78 29.77 -7.64 -8.42
C SER A 78 28.84 -8.84 -8.19
N GLY A 79 28.30 -9.40 -9.29
CA GLY A 79 27.25 -10.42 -9.27
C GLY A 79 25.93 -9.92 -8.66
N VAL A 80 25.76 -8.61 -8.48
CA VAL A 80 24.50 -8.02 -8.00
C VAL A 80 23.56 -7.83 -9.17
N THR A 81 22.37 -8.41 -9.09
CA THR A 81 21.32 -8.21 -10.10
C THR A 81 20.25 -7.24 -9.61
N PHE A 82 19.46 -6.72 -10.55
CA PHE A 82 18.31 -5.87 -10.24
C PHE A 82 17.29 -6.61 -9.35
N GLU A 83 17.03 -7.88 -9.63
CA GLU A 83 16.11 -8.72 -8.86
C GLU A 83 16.57 -8.90 -7.41
N MET A 84 17.88 -9.05 -7.18
CA MET A 84 18.44 -9.17 -5.83
C MET A 84 18.23 -7.89 -5.02
N LEU A 85 18.47 -6.73 -5.64
CA LEU A 85 18.28 -5.42 -5.02
C LEU A 85 16.79 -5.15 -4.75
N MET A 86 15.92 -5.43 -5.71
CA MET A 86 14.47 -5.29 -5.54
C MET A 86 13.95 -6.20 -4.42
N SER A 87 14.37 -7.46 -4.39
CA SER A 87 14.01 -8.41 -3.33
C SER A 87 14.47 -7.95 -1.95
N ALA A 88 15.72 -7.48 -1.81
CA ALA A 88 16.21 -6.91 -0.55
C ALA A 88 15.48 -5.61 -0.18
N HIS A 89 15.01 -4.86 -1.17
CA HIS A 89 14.15 -3.70 -0.97
C HIS A 89 12.69 -4.09 -0.61
N GLY A 90 12.35 -5.38 -0.53
CA GLY A 90 11.02 -5.86 -0.17
C GLY A 90 10.04 -5.94 -1.35
N MET A 91 10.56 -5.92 -2.57
CA MET A 91 9.78 -6.02 -3.81
C MET A 91 9.88 -7.40 -4.41
N LYS A 92 8.77 -7.87 -4.96
CA LYS A 92 8.69 -9.12 -5.72
C LYS A 92 8.23 -8.83 -7.14
N LYS A 93 8.82 -9.54 -8.11
CA LYS A 93 8.35 -9.47 -9.49
C LYS A 93 6.97 -10.11 -9.56
N ARG A 94 6.00 -9.35 -10.06
CA ARG A 94 4.60 -9.78 -10.20
C ARG A 94 4.50 -10.93 -11.17
N ASN A 95 3.53 -11.80 -10.91
CA ASN A 95 3.07 -12.73 -11.92
C ASN A 95 2.27 -11.99 -13.00
N LEU A 96 2.84 -11.85 -14.20
CA LEU A 96 2.23 -11.13 -15.32
C LEU A 96 0.90 -11.73 -15.80
N ASN A 97 0.55 -12.93 -15.32
CA ASN A 97 -0.74 -13.57 -15.57
C ASN A 97 -1.90 -12.91 -14.77
N GLY A 98 -1.62 -11.84 -14.01
CA GLY A 98 -2.62 -11.06 -13.26
C GLY A 98 -3.19 -11.77 -12.03
N LYS A 99 -2.67 -12.96 -11.69
CA LYS A 99 -3.01 -13.69 -10.48
C LYS A 99 -2.05 -13.30 -9.36
N VAL A 100 -2.59 -12.78 -8.27
CA VAL A 100 -1.85 -12.59 -7.02
C VAL A 100 -1.57 -13.96 -6.42
N ASP A 101 -0.30 -14.22 -6.12
CA ASP A 101 0.07 -15.45 -5.43
C ASP A 101 -0.16 -15.35 -3.91
N THR A 102 -0.09 -16.48 -3.21
CA THR A 102 -0.40 -16.56 -1.79
C THR A 102 0.48 -15.65 -0.92
N GLU A 103 1.72 -15.40 -1.34
CA GLU A 103 2.66 -14.57 -0.59
C GLU A 103 2.33 -13.09 -0.79
N GLU A 104 2.08 -12.67 -2.03
CA GLU A 104 1.60 -11.32 -2.35
C GLU A 104 0.27 -11.00 -1.64
N TYR A 105 -0.66 -11.97 -1.61
CA TYR A 105 -1.94 -11.83 -0.91
C TYR A 105 -1.75 -11.53 0.57
N ARG A 106 -0.96 -12.37 1.25
CA ARG A 106 -0.67 -12.22 2.69
C ARG A 106 0.03 -10.92 3.02
N ALA A 107 0.91 -10.48 2.13
CA ALA A 107 1.59 -9.21 2.30
C ALA A 107 0.62 -8.01 2.21
N PHE A 108 -0.31 -8.03 1.26
CA PHE A 108 -1.28 -6.95 1.11
C PHE A 108 -2.24 -6.88 2.30
N GLU A 109 -2.75 -8.03 2.71
CA GLU A 109 -3.59 -8.18 3.89
C GLU A 109 -2.87 -7.59 5.11
N LYS A 110 -1.63 -8.03 5.37
CA LYS A 110 -0.83 -7.55 6.50
C LYS A 110 -0.58 -6.05 6.43
N ASN A 111 -0.13 -5.52 5.30
CA ASN A 111 0.22 -4.11 5.16
C ASN A 111 -1.01 -3.20 5.35
N ALA A 112 -2.15 -3.57 4.78
CA ALA A 112 -3.38 -2.81 4.99
C ALA A 112 -3.90 -2.96 6.43
N ALA A 113 -3.79 -4.14 7.04
CA ALA A 113 -4.11 -4.34 8.45
C ALA A 113 -3.25 -3.45 9.36
N ASP A 114 -1.92 -3.42 9.14
CA ASP A 114 -1.00 -2.59 9.91
C ASP A 114 -1.35 -1.10 9.79
N LEU A 115 -1.75 -0.63 8.61
CA LEU A 115 -2.20 0.76 8.40
C LEU A 115 -3.51 1.06 9.15
N VAL A 116 -4.48 0.14 9.10
CA VAL A 116 -5.74 0.26 9.86
C VAL A 116 -5.46 0.33 11.35
N LEU A 117 -4.67 -0.61 11.89
CA LEU A 117 -4.33 -0.63 13.31
C LEU A 117 -3.61 0.65 13.74
N SER A 118 -2.64 1.09 12.94
CA SER A 118 -1.86 2.31 13.23
C SER A 118 -2.75 3.54 13.31
N GLU A 119 -3.70 3.69 12.38
CA GLU A 119 -4.62 4.83 12.38
C GLU A 119 -5.61 4.78 13.56
N ILE A 120 -6.17 3.60 13.87
CA ILE A 120 -7.06 3.41 15.02
C ILE A 120 -6.34 3.79 16.32
N MET A 121 -5.11 3.29 16.53
CA MET A 121 -4.31 3.60 17.71
C MET A 121 -3.92 5.08 17.76
N LYS A 122 -3.52 5.68 16.64
CA LYS A 122 -3.16 7.11 16.54
C LYS A 122 -4.33 8.01 16.94
N ARG A 123 -5.56 7.60 16.64
CA ARG A 123 -6.79 8.32 17.00
C ARG A 123 -7.24 8.07 18.45
N GLY A 124 -6.51 7.24 19.21
CA GLY A 124 -6.79 6.96 20.62
C GLY A 124 -7.92 5.94 20.86
N TYR A 125 -8.36 5.24 19.81
CA TYR A 125 -9.35 4.17 19.94
C TYR A 125 -8.71 2.91 20.51
N LYS A 126 -9.51 2.12 21.22
CA LYS A 126 -9.14 0.79 21.68
C LYS A 126 -9.25 -0.19 20.53
N VAL A 127 -8.34 -1.14 20.47
CA VAL A 127 -8.36 -2.19 19.45
C VAL A 127 -7.93 -3.53 20.04
N GLN A 128 -8.60 -4.60 19.63
CA GLN A 128 -8.26 -5.97 19.94
C GLN A 128 -8.35 -6.79 18.65
N VAL A 129 -7.32 -7.57 18.38
CA VAL A 129 -7.33 -8.54 17.27
C VAL A 129 -7.69 -9.91 17.85
N PRO A 130 -8.80 -10.53 17.43
CA PRO A 130 -9.18 -11.87 17.91
C PRO A 130 -8.10 -12.92 17.63
N MET A 131 -7.84 -13.81 18.58
CA MET A 131 -6.87 -14.91 18.39
C MET A 131 -7.35 -15.94 17.37
N THR A 132 -8.66 -16.10 17.24
CA THR A 132 -9.30 -17.04 16.32
C THR A 132 -10.35 -16.29 15.50
N PRO A 133 -10.26 -16.33 14.15
CA PRO A 133 -11.25 -15.68 13.29
C PRO A 133 -12.64 -16.26 13.51
N GLN A 134 -13.63 -15.39 13.60
CA GLN A 134 -15.04 -15.80 13.67
C GLN A 134 -15.47 -16.45 12.35
N VAL A 135 -16.26 -17.51 12.46
CA VAL A 135 -16.89 -18.19 11.33
C VAL A 135 -18.39 -18.10 11.51
N TYR A 136 -19.07 -17.65 10.47
CA TYR A 136 -20.52 -17.49 10.40
C TYR A 136 -21.08 -18.62 9.54
N ASN A 137 -21.99 -19.41 10.10
CA ASN A 137 -22.56 -20.57 9.43
C ASN A 137 -24.04 -20.32 9.18
N ALA A 138 -24.43 -20.18 7.93
CA ALA A 138 -25.83 -19.96 7.58
C ALA A 138 -26.14 -20.60 6.24
N LEU A 139 -27.32 -21.22 6.10
CA LEU A 139 -27.78 -21.83 4.83
C LEU A 139 -26.77 -22.79 4.19
N ASN A 140 -26.06 -23.60 5.00
CA ASN A 140 -24.95 -24.47 4.59
C ASN A 140 -23.74 -23.74 3.96
N TYR A 141 -23.67 -22.43 4.11
CA TYR A 141 -22.55 -21.59 3.71
C TYR A 141 -21.70 -21.25 4.92
N HIS A 142 -20.39 -21.48 4.80
CA HIS A 142 -19.40 -21.12 5.81
C HIS A 142 -18.77 -19.80 5.39
N TYR A 143 -19.25 -18.72 5.98
CA TYR A 143 -18.69 -17.39 5.77
C TYR A 143 -17.61 -17.11 6.82
N ARG A 144 -16.41 -16.82 6.35
CA ARG A 144 -15.31 -16.34 7.19
C ARG A 144 -14.78 -15.05 6.55
N PRO A 145 -14.71 -13.94 7.31
CA PRO A 145 -14.04 -12.73 6.85
C PRO A 145 -12.53 -12.99 6.75
N ASP A 146 -11.85 -12.26 5.88
CA ASP A 146 -10.40 -12.40 5.74
C ASP A 146 -9.69 -11.95 7.04
N TRP A 147 -10.17 -10.86 7.63
CA TRP A 147 -9.66 -10.34 8.89
C TRP A 147 -10.77 -9.67 9.72
N GLU A 148 -10.52 -9.53 11.01
CA GLU A 148 -11.43 -8.88 11.95
C GLU A 148 -10.70 -8.24 13.12
N ILE A 149 -11.30 -7.18 13.65
CA ILE A 149 -10.89 -6.53 14.90
C ILE A 149 -12.13 -6.20 15.73
N ALA A 150 -11.94 -6.06 17.03
CA ALA A 150 -12.88 -5.38 17.91
C ALA A 150 -12.32 -3.98 18.23
N THR A 151 -13.13 -2.94 18.13
CA THR A 151 -12.73 -1.56 18.42
C THR A 151 -13.92 -0.71 18.85
N ASP A 152 -13.67 0.29 19.70
CA ASP A 152 -14.66 1.30 20.06
C ASP A 152 -14.84 2.39 18.98
N ALA A 153 -14.06 2.34 17.90
CA ALA A 153 -14.21 3.25 16.77
C ALA A 153 -15.52 3.05 15.97
N VAL A 154 -16.14 1.87 16.06
CA VAL A 154 -17.30 1.49 15.24
C VAL A 154 -18.63 1.55 15.98
N THR A 155 -18.63 2.01 17.23
CA THR A 155 -19.82 2.15 18.08
C THR A 155 -19.97 3.60 18.54
N SER A 156 -21.20 4.02 18.85
CA SER A 156 -21.48 5.38 19.33
C SER A 156 -21.33 5.53 20.85
N ASP A 157 -21.33 4.42 21.59
CA ASP A 157 -21.32 4.38 23.06
C ASP A 157 -19.94 4.01 23.64
N ASN A 158 -18.90 3.99 22.80
CA ASN A 158 -17.53 3.60 23.13
C ASN A 158 -17.38 2.15 23.64
N THR A 159 -18.36 1.29 23.35
CA THR A 159 -18.22 -0.15 23.58
C THR A 159 -17.40 -0.80 22.46
N MET A 160 -16.77 -1.94 22.74
CA MET A 160 -16.01 -2.66 21.72
C MET A 160 -16.97 -3.30 20.71
N GLY A 161 -17.05 -2.72 19.51
CA GLY A 161 -17.81 -3.28 18.39
C GLY A 161 -16.92 -4.06 17.43
N GLN A 162 -17.53 -4.92 16.62
CA GLN A 162 -16.84 -5.76 15.65
C GLN A 162 -16.74 -5.10 14.29
N TRP A 163 -15.53 -5.10 13.73
CA TRP A 163 -15.25 -4.64 12.38
C TRP A 163 -14.63 -5.77 11.54
N LEU A 164 -15.35 -6.17 10.49
CA LEU A 164 -14.94 -7.22 9.55
C LEU A 164 -14.31 -6.64 8.28
N PHE A 165 -13.32 -7.33 7.74
CA PHE A 165 -12.61 -6.94 6.52
C PHE A 165 -12.61 -8.06 5.47
N GLU A 166 -12.84 -7.66 4.22
CA GLU A 166 -12.76 -8.51 3.02
C GLU A 166 -11.70 -7.93 2.08
N PHE A 167 -10.59 -8.64 1.89
CA PHE A 167 -9.47 -8.18 1.08
C PHE A 167 -9.63 -8.62 -0.38
N TRP A 168 -9.85 -7.65 -1.26
CA TRP A 168 -9.95 -7.87 -2.69
C TRP A 168 -8.65 -7.51 -3.41
N THR A 169 -7.71 -8.46 -3.42
CA THR A 169 -6.34 -8.33 -3.96
C THR A 169 -6.28 -8.37 -5.49
N MET A 170 -7.25 -7.77 -6.19
CA MET A 170 -7.19 -7.67 -7.63
C MET A 170 -6.21 -6.58 -8.08
N LEU A 171 -5.19 -6.98 -8.85
CA LEU A 171 -4.18 -6.07 -9.40
C LEU A 171 -4.18 -5.97 -10.94
N GLY A 172 -5.09 -6.68 -11.62
CA GLY A 172 -5.20 -6.63 -13.07
C GLY A 172 -5.69 -5.27 -13.57
N THR A 173 -5.06 -4.73 -14.61
CA THR A 173 -5.41 -3.41 -15.17
C THR A 173 -6.30 -3.52 -16.41
N GLU A 174 -6.45 -4.72 -16.97
CA GLU A 174 -7.28 -5.00 -18.13
C GLU A 174 -8.77 -4.74 -17.84
N GLN A 175 -9.44 -4.01 -18.73
CA GLN A 175 -10.83 -3.59 -18.53
C GLN A 175 -11.79 -4.78 -18.34
N GLN A 176 -11.58 -5.87 -19.07
CA GLN A 176 -12.41 -7.07 -18.94
C GLN A 176 -12.22 -7.77 -17.59
N ALA A 177 -10.98 -7.83 -17.10
CA ALA A 177 -10.68 -8.37 -15.77
C ALA A 177 -11.32 -7.51 -14.66
N ILE A 178 -11.23 -6.19 -14.77
CA ILE A 178 -11.88 -5.22 -13.87
C ILE A 178 -13.38 -5.46 -13.81
N ARG A 179 -14.06 -5.55 -14.96
CA ARG A 179 -15.51 -5.80 -15.02
C ARG A 179 -15.90 -7.13 -14.36
N LYS A 180 -15.17 -8.21 -14.67
CA LYS A 180 -15.43 -9.55 -14.10
C LYS A 180 -15.30 -9.54 -12.57
N GLN A 181 -14.29 -8.87 -12.06
CA GLN A 181 -14.03 -8.79 -10.62
C GLN A 181 -15.05 -7.90 -9.91
N THR A 182 -15.59 -6.91 -10.62
CA THR A 182 -16.65 -6.02 -10.09
C THR A 182 -17.92 -6.83 -9.84
N ILE A 183 -18.29 -7.70 -10.78
CA ILE A 183 -19.43 -8.61 -10.62
C ILE A 183 -19.24 -9.53 -9.42
N LYS A 184 -18.06 -10.13 -9.27
CA LYS A 184 -17.76 -11.03 -8.15
C LYS A 184 -17.81 -10.33 -6.79
N LEU A 185 -17.24 -9.14 -6.67
CA LEU A 185 -17.30 -8.38 -5.43
C LEU A 185 -18.75 -8.01 -5.09
N ARG A 186 -19.56 -7.59 -6.07
CA ARG A 186 -20.99 -7.33 -5.86
C ARG A 186 -21.75 -8.58 -5.41
N GLN A 187 -21.45 -9.75 -5.96
CA GLN A 187 -22.03 -11.01 -5.50
C GLN A 187 -21.67 -11.29 -4.04
N LYS A 188 -20.40 -11.08 -3.65
CA LYS A 188 -19.96 -11.21 -2.26
C LYS A 188 -20.66 -10.20 -1.35
N LEU A 189 -20.80 -8.94 -1.77
CA LEU A 189 -21.54 -7.91 -1.06
C LEU A 189 -23.00 -8.32 -0.82
N LEU A 190 -23.71 -8.78 -1.86
CA LEU A 190 -25.10 -9.24 -1.74
C LEU A 190 -25.23 -10.43 -0.79
N MET A 191 -24.28 -11.37 -0.85
CA MET A 191 -24.24 -12.51 0.06
C MET A 191 -24.06 -12.06 1.51
N VAL A 192 -23.08 -11.20 1.80
CA VAL A 192 -22.82 -10.66 3.13
C VAL A 192 -24.03 -9.87 3.65
N LEU A 193 -24.66 -9.05 2.80
CA LEU A 193 -25.90 -8.35 3.13
C LEU A 193 -27.01 -9.33 3.51
N GLY A 194 -27.18 -10.41 2.72
CA GLY A 194 -28.12 -11.48 3.04
C GLY A 194 -27.88 -12.08 4.42
N LEU A 195 -26.62 -12.41 4.74
CA LEU A 195 -26.24 -12.93 6.05
C LEU A 195 -26.54 -11.94 7.19
N TYR A 196 -26.24 -10.66 6.97
CA TYR A 196 -26.53 -9.61 7.94
C TYR A 196 -28.05 -9.46 8.20
N TYR A 197 -28.86 -9.40 7.15
CA TYR A 197 -30.32 -9.25 7.29
C TYR A 197 -31.02 -10.50 7.84
N MET A 198 -30.35 -11.66 7.81
CA MET A 198 -30.81 -12.88 8.49
C MET A 198 -30.37 -12.95 9.96
N ASP A 199 -29.70 -11.92 10.50
CA ASP A 199 -29.12 -11.89 11.86
C ASP A 199 -28.00 -12.93 12.10
N GLU A 200 -27.39 -13.42 11.02
CA GLU A 200 -26.30 -14.41 11.08
C GLU A 200 -24.94 -13.73 11.28
N VAL A 201 -24.71 -12.59 10.60
CA VAL A 201 -23.53 -11.73 10.79
C VAL A 201 -23.93 -10.52 11.61
N LYS A 202 -23.29 -10.35 12.78
CA LYS A 202 -23.62 -9.30 13.76
C LYS A 202 -22.58 -8.18 13.87
N ALA A 203 -21.75 -8.04 12.85
CA ALA A 203 -20.72 -7.02 12.84
C ALA A 203 -21.31 -5.60 12.81
N ASP A 204 -20.70 -4.69 13.57
CA ASP A 204 -21.05 -3.27 13.58
C ASP A 204 -20.63 -2.60 12.28
N LYS A 205 -19.47 -2.98 11.73
CA LYS A 205 -18.94 -2.47 10.47
C LYS A 205 -18.34 -3.58 9.60
N LEU A 206 -18.50 -3.44 8.28
CA LEU A 206 -17.86 -4.30 7.29
C LEU A 206 -17.20 -3.48 6.20
N SER A 207 -15.94 -3.78 5.88
CA SER A 207 -15.16 -3.05 4.89
C SER A 207 -14.58 -3.96 3.83
N PHE A 208 -14.83 -3.63 2.56
CA PHE A 208 -14.14 -4.22 1.43
C PHE A 208 -12.86 -3.43 1.15
N VAL A 209 -11.70 -4.07 1.31
CA VAL A 209 -10.41 -3.45 1.04
C VAL A 209 -10.00 -3.75 -0.39
N VAL A 210 -9.71 -2.70 -1.16
CA VAL A 210 -9.29 -2.80 -2.56
C VAL A 210 -8.01 -2.02 -2.81
N PHE A 211 -7.25 -2.44 -3.82
CA PHE A 211 -5.90 -1.89 -4.10
C PHE A 211 -5.76 -1.26 -5.48
N ASN A 212 -6.81 -1.32 -6.31
CA ASN A 212 -6.78 -0.83 -7.68
C ASN A 212 -7.73 0.37 -7.82
N ARG A 213 -7.17 1.55 -8.13
CA ARG A 213 -7.92 2.80 -8.26
C ARG A 213 -9.02 2.76 -9.34
N LYS A 214 -8.76 2.13 -10.49
CA LYS A 214 -9.77 2.01 -11.56
C LYS A 214 -10.93 1.12 -11.13
N PHE A 215 -10.62 0.03 -10.43
CA PHE A 215 -11.61 -0.88 -9.86
C PHE A 215 -12.45 -0.21 -8.77
N TYR A 216 -11.80 0.50 -7.84
CA TYR A 216 -12.45 1.29 -6.80
C TYR A 216 -13.42 2.32 -7.39
N LYS A 217 -12.95 3.11 -8.37
CA LYS A 217 -13.79 4.11 -9.03
C LYS A 217 -15.03 3.48 -9.66
N LEU A 218 -14.86 2.39 -10.39
CA LEU A 218 -15.99 1.68 -11.00
C LEU A 218 -16.99 1.16 -9.94
N LEU A 219 -16.51 0.68 -8.80
CA LEU A 219 -17.39 0.27 -7.70
C LEU A 219 -18.15 1.46 -7.12
N LYS A 220 -17.46 2.54 -6.81
CA LYS A 220 -18.06 3.77 -6.29
C LYS A 220 -19.14 4.30 -7.24
N ASP A 221 -18.80 4.52 -8.51
CA ASP A 221 -19.72 5.05 -9.54
C ASP A 221 -20.99 4.20 -9.72
N THR A 222 -20.94 2.91 -9.34
CA THR A 222 -22.05 1.97 -9.56
C THR A 222 -22.82 1.59 -8.30
N LEU A 223 -22.26 1.90 -7.14
CA LEU A 223 -22.85 1.63 -5.82
C LEU A 223 -23.24 2.92 -5.11
N GLU A 224 -22.91 4.08 -5.68
CA GLU A 224 -23.34 5.39 -5.21
C GLU A 224 -24.87 5.46 -5.10
N GLY A 225 -25.35 6.08 -4.02
CA GLY A 225 -26.78 6.22 -3.73
C GLY A 225 -27.46 4.97 -3.16
N ILE A 226 -26.78 3.82 -3.08
CA ILE A 226 -27.34 2.64 -2.42
C ILE A 226 -27.37 2.87 -0.90
N CYS A 227 -28.56 2.73 -0.32
CA CYS A 227 -28.76 2.76 1.13
C CYS A 227 -28.80 1.33 1.70
N VAL A 228 -28.07 1.11 2.79
CA VAL A 228 -28.06 -0.17 3.53
C VAL A 228 -28.10 0.08 5.03
N LYS A 229 -28.84 -0.75 5.76
CA LYS A 229 -28.86 -0.74 7.23
C LYS A 229 -27.46 -0.97 7.83
N PRO A 230 -26.69 -2.03 7.47
CA PRO A 230 -25.35 -2.23 8.02
C PRO A 230 -24.39 -1.11 7.64
N TRP A 231 -23.38 -0.88 8.47
CA TRP A 231 -22.28 0.02 8.12
C TRP A 231 -21.30 -0.69 7.20
N ILE A 232 -21.44 -0.44 5.90
CA ILE A 232 -20.55 -1.02 4.88
C ILE A 232 -19.71 0.08 4.26
N THR A 233 -18.42 -0.22 4.04
CA THR A 233 -17.51 0.68 3.32
C THR A 233 -16.65 -0.06 2.29
N ILE A 234 -16.10 0.69 1.34
CA ILE A 234 -15.06 0.24 0.42
C ILE A 234 -13.83 1.12 0.65
N MET A 235 -12.69 0.52 0.99
CA MET A 235 -11.46 1.22 1.34
C MET A 235 -10.42 1.01 0.23
N LEU A 236 -9.87 2.10 -0.29
CA LEU A 236 -8.78 2.09 -1.26
C LEU A 236 -7.45 2.29 -0.56
N PHE A 237 -6.55 1.33 -0.74
CA PHE A 237 -5.15 1.44 -0.35
C PHE A 237 -4.24 1.46 -1.57
N ASP A 238 -3.15 2.19 -1.46
CA ASP A 238 -2.04 2.16 -2.42
C ASP A 238 -0.92 1.33 -1.83
N MET A 239 -0.59 0.23 -2.50
CA MET A 239 0.43 -0.72 -2.06
C MET A 239 1.86 -0.29 -2.38
N GLU A 240 2.05 0.55 -3.39
CA GLU A 240 3.37 1.06 -3.75
C GLU A 240 3.86 2.00 -2.64
N GLN A 241 2.98 2.90 -2.23
CA GLN A 241 3.26 3.88 -1.17
C GLN A 241 2.91 3.35 0.23
N ALA A 242 2.19 2.23 0.33
CA ALA A 242 1.66 1.66 1.56
C ALA A 242 0.88 2.69 2.38
N GLN A 243 -0.16 3.24 1.78
CA GLN A 243 -0.96 4.32 2.33
C GLN A 243 -2.45 4.07 2.12
N PHE A 244 -3.24 4.62 3.03
CA PHE A 244 -4.69 4.71 2.85
C PHE A 244 -5.03 5.92 2.00
N ILE A 245 -5.86 5.71 0.96
CA ILE A 245 -6.19 6.74 -0.03
C ILE A 245 -7.58 7.32 0.20
N GLU A 246 -8.60 6.46 0.27
CA GLU A 246 -10.01 6.89 0.31
C GLU A 246 -10.90 5.79 0.89
N GLU A 247 -11.97 6.17 1.57
CA GLU A 247 -13.05 5.28 2.00
C GLU A 247 -14.38 5.76 1.42
N PHE A 248 -15.07 4.89 0.71
CA PHE A 248 -16.45 5.10 0.27
C PHE A 248 -17.39 4.43 1.26
N THR A 249 -18.26 5.20 1.90
CA THR A 249 -19.25 4.71 2.86
C THR A 249 -20.62 4.66 2.21
N PHE A 250 -21.31 3.52 2.33
CA PHE A 250 -22.69 3.41 1.88
C PHE A 250 -23.62 4.24 2.77
N LEU A 251 -24.71 4.74 2.17
CA LEU A 251 -25.68 5.55 2.90
C LEU A 251 -26.47 4.69 3.90
N SER A 252 -26.78 5.27 5.05
CA SER A 252 -27.78 4.74 5.96
C SER A 252 -29.19 4.83 5.34
N PRO A 253 -30.19 4.08 5.83
CA PRO A 253 -31.56 4.13 5.29
C PRO A 253 -32.23 5.51 5.35
N ASP A 254 -31.79 6.37 6.28
CA ASP A 254 -32.24 7.76 6.42
C ASP A 254 -31.49 8.75 5.49
N GLY A 255 -30.57 8.24 4.66
CA GLY A 255 -29.74 9.03 3.75
C GLY A 255 -28.51 9.65 4.40
N SER A 256 -28.27 9.44 5.70
CA SER A 256 -27.07 9.94 6.38
C SER A 256 -25.81 9.17 5.97
N VAL A 257 -24.68 9.88 5.95
CA VAL A 257 -23.35 9.28 5.78
C VAL A 257 -22.75 9.07 7.17
N ARG A 258 -22.26 7.86 7.46
CA ARG A 258 -21.50 7.58 8.68
C ARG A 258 -20.06 8.06 8.51
N ASP A 259 -19.52 8.68 9.54
CA ASP A 259 -18.16 9.25 9.51
C ASP A 259 -17.09 8.19 9.27
N SER A 260 -16.11 8.49 8.43
CA SER A 260 -15.00 7.58 8.15
C SER A 260 -14.13 7.34 9.40
N ASN A 261 -13.77 6.08 9.62
CA ASN A 261 -12.85 5.71 10.70
C ASN A 261 -11.38 5.88 10.28
N MET A 262 -11.12 6.14 9.00
CA MET A 262 -9.79 6.35 8.45
C MET A 262 -9.62 7.79 8.01
N LYS A 263 -8.40 8.33 8.11
CA LYS A 263 -8.04 9.60 7.47
C LYS A 263 -6.97 9.35 6.42
N ILE A 264 -7.02 10.14 5.34
CA ILE A 264 -6.01 10.13 4.28
C ILE A 264 -4.64 10.28 4.94
N SER A 265 -3.74 9.35 4.65
CA SER A 265 -2.35 9.45 5.08
C SER A 265 -1.72 10.62 4.30
N MET A 266 -1.78 11.85 4.86
CA MET A 266 -0.87 12.89 4.38
C MET A 266 0.53 12.48 4.85
N ASN A 267 1.42 12.22 3.90
CA ASN A 267 2.84 12.25 4.22
C ASN A 267 3.10 13.63 4.83
N GLU A 268 3.68 13.66 6.02
CA GLU A 268 4.51 14.80 6.40
C GLU A 268 5.55 14.88 5.28
N GLU A 269 5.39 15.84 4.38
CA GLU A 269 6.44 16.20 3.44
C GLU A 269 7.68 16.45 4.32
N CYS A 270 8.70 15.60 4.20
CA CYS A 270 10.01 16.02 4.63
C CYS A 270 10.33 17.22 3.75
N ASP A 271 10.23 18.40 4.34
CA ASP A 271 10.84 19.64 3.87
C ASP A 271 12.34 19.41 3.67
N ASP A 272 12.70 18.83 2.54
CA ASP A 272 14.02 18.96 1.93
C ASP A 272 13.84 19.81 0.66
N TYR A 273 13.25 21.00 0.82
CA TYR A 273 13.56 22.13 -0.04
C TYR A 273 14.74 22.87 0.57
N THR A 274 15.96 22.49 0.18
CA THR A 274 17.05 23.47 0.17
C THR A 274 16.85 24.35 -1.06
N ASP A 275 16.05 25.39 -0.88
CA ASP A 275 16.04 26.59 -1.72
C ASP A 275 17.41 27.26 -1.59
N ASP A 276 18.40 26.85 -2.38
CA ASP A 276 19.74 27.49 -2.41
C ASP A 276 20.54 27.18 -3.69
N LEU A 277 19.89 26.77 -4.79
CA LEU A 277 20.59 26.36 -6.02
C LEU A 277 20.21 27.10 -7.30
N PHE A 278 19.66 28.31 -7.19
CA PHE A 278 19.53 29.25 -8.31
C PHE A 278 19.76 30.71 -7.91
N GLU A 279 20.93 31.02 -7.37
CA GLU A 279 21.53 32.37 -7.50
C GLU A 279 23.00 32.24 -7.93
N ASP A 280 23.25 31.74 -9.14
CA ASP A 280 24.53 32.02 -9.81
C ASP A 280 24.47 31.89 -11.34
N ILE A 281 23.36 32.38 -11.93
CA ILE A 281 23.27 32.63 -13.37
C ILE A 281 22.82 34.07 -13.57
N ASN A 282 23.67 35.03 -13.21
CA ASN A 282 23.62 36.41 -13.74
C ASN A 282 24.92 37.20 -13.49
N GLY A 283 26.07 36.53 -13.58
CA GLY A 283 27.37 37.20 -13.66
C GLY A 283 27.93 37.17 -15.08
N ARG A 284 27.52 38.13 -15.95
CA ARG A 284 28.32 38.72 -17.06
C ARG A 284 27.41 39.33 -18.14
N ASN A 285 27.17 40.64 -18.05
CA ASN A 285 27.19 41.57 -19.19
C ASN A 285 26.90 43.00 -18.72
N GLN A 286 27.90 43.66 -18.11
CA GLN A 286 27.98 45.13 -18.10
C GLN A 286 29.45 45.55 -18.12
N PHE A 287 29.98 45.74 -19.33
CA PHE A 287 31.11 46.63 -19.64
C PHE A 287 30.97 47.04 -21.12
N MET A 288 30.19 48.11 -21.33
CA MET A 288 30.12 49.09 -22.44
C MET A 288 29.10 50.10 -21.87
N ASP A 289 29.40 51.32 -21.43
CA ASP A 289 30.46 52.28 -21.70
C ASP A 289 30.94 52.96 -20.40
#